data_AF-A0A653G1U7-F1
#
_entry.id   AF-A0A653G1U7-F1
#
_cell.length_a   1.000
_cell.length_b   1.000
_cell.length_c   1.000
_cell.angle_alpha   90.00
_cell.angle_beta   90.00
_cell.angle_gamma   90.00
#
_symmetry.space_group_name_H-M   'P 1'
#
loop_
_entity.id
_entity.type
_entity.pdbx_description
1 polymer ?
#
loop_
_entity_poly.entity_id
_entity_poly.type
_entity_poly.pdbx_seq_one_letter_code
_entity_poly.pdbx_strand_id
1 'polypeptide(L)'
;MFSFKSLRQAFDKRAIKIDKRIRLVISVLILGLLMLFSTLFNFDKAIIFVSVFLIATYLLSYFSLLEGIKRIGWFGLFLMPEVITIFFYLFYFLFPARWLTRLPFIFIYEVSIYAVLLCANIFNVGVEKNLQLYRAAFSINFFYQAVVSFLFYNVLFSLKYNFIVNMIGAGISTFLLSLQLFWSIRLNRHLEKSVLTYSLFTTLIMVEIALIASFIPSRTTVYALFLTASYYSVAGIIHHHIDEKLFEETIREYVSVWLFVLVITLLSLSW
;
A
#
# COMPACT_ATOMS: atom_id res chain seq x y z
N MET A 1 3.14 -27.89 29.54
CA MET A 1 3.84 -27.11 28.50
C MET A 1 2.93 -27.07 27.26
N PHE A 2 2.09 -26.05 27.11
CA PHE A 2 1.20 -25.94 25.94
C PHE A 2 2.04 -25.69 24.70
N SER A 3 2.08 -26.65 23.79
CA SER A 3 2.79 -26.51 22.51
C SER A 3 2.14 -25.38 21.70
N PHE A 4 2.95 -24.49 21.12
CA PHE A 4 2.48 -23.42 20.22
C PHE A 4 1.58 -23.96 19.10
N LYS A 5 1.79 -25.23 18.72
CA LYS A 5 0.98 -25.97 17.75
C LYS A 5 -0.45 -26.25 18.23
N SER A 6 -0.63 -26.61 19.51
CA SER A 6 -1.97 -26.87 20.08
C SER A 6 -2.79 -25.59 20.26
N LEU A 7 -2.11 -24.48 20.61
CA LEU A 7 -2.75 -23.18 20.77
C LEU A 7 -3.23 -22.63 19.41
N ARG A 8 -2.40 -22.76 18.37
CA ARG A 8 -2.78 -22.42 16.99
C ARG A 8 -3.98 -23.24 16.50
N GLN A 9 -3.97 -24.56 16.71
CA GLN A 9 -5.08 -25.43 16.30
C GLN A 9 -6.39 -25.12 17.04
N ALA A 10 -6.32 -24.75 18.32
CA ALA A 10 -7.50 -24.34 19.08
C ALA A 10 -8.06 -22.99 18.62
N PHE A 11 -7.17 -22.03 18.28
CA PHE A 11 -7.55 -20.73 17.73
C PHE A 11 -8.21 -20.89 16.35
N ASP A 12 -7.59 -21.63 15.44
CA ASP A 12 -8.11 -21.87 14.09
C ASP A 12 -9.52 -22.51 14.16
N LYS A 13 -9.72 -23.52 15.03
CA LYS A 13 -11.03 -24.17 15.22
C LYS A 13 -12.12 -23.23 15.74
N ARG A 14 -11.78 -22.24 16.58
CA ARG A 14 -12.75 -21.26 17.08
C ARG A 14 -13.01 -20.15 16.07
N ALA A 15 -11.96 -19.66 15.42
CA ALA A 15 -12.04 -18.59 14.44
C ALA A 15 -12.82 -18.98 13.18
N ILE A 16 -12.72 -20.23 12.73
CA ILE A 16 -13.47 -20.75 11.57
C ILE A 16 -14.99 -20.77 11.82
N LYS A 17 -15.45 -20.80 13.09
CA LYS A 17 -16.89 -20.72 13.40
C LYS A 17 -17.51 -19.35 13.09
N ILE A 18 -16.68 -18.30 12.96
CA ILE A 18 -17.14 -16.95 12.66
C ILE A 18 -17.16 -16.77 11.14
N ASP A 19 -18.28 -16.26 10.62
CA ASP A 19 -18.39 -15.95 9.20
C ASP A 19 -17.24 -15.07 8.72
N LYS A 20 -16.75 -15.37 7.52
CA LYS A 20 -15.60 -14.70 6.91
C LYS A 20 -15.76 -13.17 6.82
N ARG A 21 -16.97 -12.70 6.49
CA ARG A 21 -17.28 -11.26 6.42
C ARG A 21 -17.21 -10.60 7.80
N ILE A 22 -17.67 -11.29 8.83
CA ILE A 22 -17.64 -10.79 10.21
C ILE A 22 -16.18 -10.70 10.70
N ARG A 23 -15.33 -11.68 10.39
CA ARG A 23 -13.89 -11.61 10.72
C ARG A 23 -13.18 -10.41 10.08
N LEU A 24 -13.51 -10.09 8.84
CA LEU A 24 -13.02 -8.87 8.17
C LEU A 24 -13.46 -7.62 8.94
N VAL A 25 -14.75 -7.46 9.23
CA VAL A 25 -15.27 -6.30 9.96
C VAL A 25 -14.64 -6.17 11.35
N ILE A 26 -14.52 -7.27 12.09
CA ILE A 26 -13.83 -7.29 13.39
C ILE A 26 -12.39 -6.79 13.27
N SER A 27 -11.66 -7.26 12.25
CA SER A 27 -10.27 -6.86 12.02
C SER A 27 -10.15 -5.36 11.74
N VAL A 28 -11.04 -4.82 10.92
CA VAL A 28 -11.10 -3.39 10.59
C VAL A 28 -11.42 -2.56 11.81
N LEU A 29 -12.44 -2.92 12.59
CA LEU A 29 -12.82 -2.17 13.80
C LEU A 29 -11.72 -2.19 14.87
N ILE A 30 -11.04 -3.33 15.07
CA ILE A 30 -9.93 -3.40 16.02
C ILE A 30 -8.77 -2.51 15.55
N LEU A 31 -8.41 -2.54 14.27
CA LEU A 31 -7.38 -1.67 13.71
C LEU A 31 -7.78 -0.20 13.75
N GLY A 32 -9.04 0.13 13.49
CA GLY A 32 -9.58 1.49 13.57
C GLY A 32 -9.55 2.03 15.00
N LEU A 33 -9.94 1.24 16.00
CA LEU A 33 -9.82 1.60 17.41
C LEU A 33 -8.35 1.76 17.84
N LEU A 34 -7.45 0.89 17.37
CA LEU A 34 -6.03 1.02 17.62
C LEU A 34 -5.46 2.29 16.98
N MET A 35 -5.87 2.62 15.75
CA MET A 35 -5.54 3.89 15.08
C MET A 35 -6.01 5.07 15.91
N LEU A 36 -7.30 5.11 16.29
CA LEU A 36 -7.85 6.15 17.16
C LEU A 36 -7.05 6.31 18.45
N PHE A 37 -6.77 5.21 19.16
CA PHE A 37 -6.00 5.25 20.39
C PHE A 37 -4.58 5.78 20.16
N SER A 38 -3.91 5.35 19.09
CA SER A 38 -2.57 5.82 18.75
C SER A 38 -2.51 7.32 18.44
N THR A 39 -3.59 7.91 17.88
CA THR A 39 -3.67 9.35 17.58
C THR A 39 -3.77 10.25 18.82
N LEU A 40 -4.01 9.67 20.00
CA LEU A 40 -3.99 10.38 21.28
C LEU A 40 -2.57 10.67 21.77
N PHE A 41 -1.57 10.00 21.21
CA PHE A 41 -0.17 10.15 21.56
C PHE A 41 0.57 11.05 20.57
N ASN A 42 1.65 11.64 21.04
CA ASN A 42 2.54 12.49 20.24
C ASN A 42 3.53 11.65 19.41
N PHE A 43 4.20 12.30 18.46
CA PHE A 43 5.10 11.67 17.48
C PHE A 43 6.30 10.93 18.12
N ASP A 44 6.71 11.30 19.33
CA ASP A 44 7.77 10.62 20.10
C ASP A 44 7.46 9.14 20.39
N LYS A 45 6.17 8.76 20.40
CA LYS A 45 5.73 7.36 20.57
C LYS A 45 5.51 6.63 19.25
N ALA A 46 5.75 7.27 18.11
CA ALA A 46 5.45 6.71 16.80
C ALA A 46 6.14 5.36 16.55
N ILE A 47 7.40 5.20 16.97
CA ILE A 47 8.16 3.95 16.79
C ILE A 47 7.49 2.77 17.50
N ILE A 48 6.93 3.01 18.70
CA ILE A 48 6.23 1.98 19.48
C ILE A 48 4.96 1.57 18.74
N PHE A 49 4.15 2.54 18.30
CA PHE A 49 2.90 2.26 17.61
C PHE A 49 3.12 1.66 16.22
N VAL A 50 4.15 2.06 15.46
CA VAL A 50 4.53 1.40 14.20
C VAL A 50 4.81 -0.09 14.44
N SER A 51 5.55 -0.42 15.50
CA SER A 51 5.83 -1.82 15.87
C SER A 51 4.56 -2.58 16.24
N VAL A 52 3.66 -1.94 16.99
CA VAL A 52 2.35 -2.52 17.36
C VAL A 52 1.48 -2.72 16.11
N PHE A 53 1.45 -1.77 15.17
CA PHE A 53 0.69 -1.88 13.93
C PHE A 53 1.21 -2.99 13.03
N LEU A 54 2.52 -3.14 12.87
CA LEU A 54 3.10 -4.25 12.11
C LEU A 54 2.57 -5.60 12.64
N ILE A 55 2.66 -5.81 13.95
CA ILE A 55 2.22 -7.07 14.57
C ILE A 55 0.69 -7.23 14.51
N ALA A 56 -0.06 -6.19 14.88
CA ALA A 56 -1.52 -6.24 14.94
C ALA A 56 -2.13 -6.44 13.55
N THR A 57 -1.67 -5.69 12.55
CA THR A 57 -2.16 -5.80 11.18
C THR A 57 -1.81 -7.14 10.57
N TYR A 58 -0.60 -7.67 10.82
CA TYR A 58 -0.25 -9.04 10.39
C TYR A 58 -1.20 -10.08 10.97
N LEU A 59 -1.42 -10.06 12.29
CA LEU A 59 -2.27 -11.03 12.98
C LEU A 59 -3.75 -10.92 12.58
N LEU A 60 -4.26 -9.71 12.41
CA LEU A 60 -5.65 -9.47 12.02
C LEU A 60 -5.89 -9.74 10.53
N SER A 61 -4.91 -9.47 9.67
CA SER A 61 -4.91 -9.92 8.27
C SER A 61 -4.90 -11.45 8.20
N TYR A 62 -4.11 -12.10 9.04
CA TYR A 62 -4.11 -13.57 9.11
C TYR A 62 -5.47 -14.09 9.58
N PHE A 63 -6.03 -13.52 10.65
CA PHE A 63 -7.35 -13.87 11.19
C PHE A 63 -8.48 -13.71 10.16
N SER A 64 -8.46 -12.64 9.37
CA SER A 64 -9.47 -12.41 8.33
C SER A 64 -9.31 -13.31 7.10
N LEU A 65 -8.09 -13.77 6.81
CA LEU A 65 -7.75 -14.58 5.63
C LEU A 65 -7.56 -16.09 5.91
N LEU A 66 -7.81 -16.55 7.15
CA LEU A 66 -7.54 -17.93 7.63
C LEU A 66 -7.90 -19.07 6.66
N GLU A 67 -8.95 -18.92 5.86
CA GLU A 67 -9.37 -19.91 4.87
C GLU A 67 -8.58 -19.77 3.56
N GLY A 68 -7.73 -20.75 3.25
CA GLY A 68 -7.18 -20.95 1.91
C GLY A 68 -5.80 -20.34 1.65
N ILE A 69 -5.08 -19.89 2.68
CA ILE A 69 -3.74 -19.29 2.50
C ILE A 69 -2.76 -20.31 1.90
N LYS A 70 -2.46 -20.16 0.60
CA LYS A 70 -1.38 -20.89 -0.08
C LYS A 70 -0.02 -20.31 0.41
N ARG A 71 0.96 -21.18 0.75
CA ARG A 71 2.23 -20.84 1.46
C ARG A 71 3.08 -19.68 0.90
N ILE A 72 2.96 -19.29 -0.37
CA ILE A 72 3.78 -18.22 -0.98
C ILE A 72 2.99 -16.91 -1.17
N GLY A 73 1.66 -16.94 -1.04
CA GLY A 73 0.83 -15.73 -1.07
C GLY A 73 1.02 -14.82 0.15
N TRP A 74 1.79 -15.22 1.15
CA TRP A 74 1.92 -14.46 2.41
C TRP A 74 2.54 -13.08 2.20
N PHE A 75 3.56 -12.93 1.36
CA PHE A 75 4.13 -11.60 1.13
C PHE A 75 3.13 -10.70 0.36
N GLY A 76 2.63 -11.18 -0.78
CA GLY A 76 1.77 -10.36 -1.65
C GLY A 76 0.40 -10.02 -1.06
N LEU A 77 -0.15 -10.89 -0.20
CA LEU A 77 -1.45 -10.67 0.43
C LEU A 77 -1.39 -9.74 1.65
N PHE A 78 -0.28 -9.76 2.41
CA PHE A 78 -0.17 -9.03 3.67
C PHE A 78 0.53 -7.69 3.53
N LEU A 79 1.35 -7.50 2.49
CA LEU A 79 2.09 -6.26 2.28
C LEU A 79 1.16 -5.03 2.25
N MET A 80 0.09 -5.08 1.46
CA MET A 80 -0.81 -3.92 1.33
C MET A 80 -1.51 -3.52 2.64
N PRO A 81 -2.14 -4.45 3.39
CA PRO A 81 -2.68 -4.14 4.71
C PRO A 81 -1.68 -3.47 5.65
N GLU A 82 -0.43 -3.94 5.67
CA GLU A 82 0.60 -3.38 6.56
C GLU A 82 1.03 -2.00 6.12
N VAL A 83 1.40 -1.86 4.84
CA VAL A 83 1.92 -0.62 4.28
C VAL A 83 0.87 0.49 4.37
N ILE A 84 -0.41 0.20 4.08
CA ILE A 84 -1.47 1.21 4.24
C ILE A 84 -1.64 1.62 5.71
N THR A 85 -1.57 0.69 6.66
CA THR A 85 -1.71 1.00 8.08
C THR A 85 -0.58 1.89 8.59
N ILE A 86 0.66 1.54 8.24
CA ILE A 86 1.84 2.31 8.67
C ILE A 86 1.79 3.73 8.10
N PHE A 87 1.52 3.88 6.80
CA PHE A 87 1.57 5.21 6.18
C PHE A 87 0.37 6.07 6.48
N PHE A 88 -0.82 5.50 6.74
CA PHE A 88 -1.89 6.28 7.38
C PHE A 88 -1.43 6.78 8.76
N TYR A 89 -0.93 5.89 9.63
CA TYR A 89 -0.50 6.31 10.97
C TYR A 89 0.57 7.40 10.95
N LEU A 90 1.60 7.26 10.11
CA LEU A 90 2.66 8.27 10.01
C LEU A 90 2.16 9.58 9.37
N PHE A 91 1.30 9.49 8.36
CA PHE A 91 0.75 10.67 7.68
C PHE A 91 -0.19 11.48 8.58
N TYR A 92 -0.87 10.84 9.54
CA TYR A 92 -1.71 11.54 10.52
C TYR A 92 -0.96 12.68 11.24
N PHE A 93 0.33 12.50 11.54
CA PHE A 93 1.15 13.51 12.22
C PHE A 93 1.43 14.77 11.38
N LEU A 94 1.12 14.74 10.08
CA LEU A 94 1.21 15.93 9.22
C LEU A 94 -0.02 16.85 9.38
N PHE A 95 -1.09 16.38 10.03
CA PHE A 95 -2.27 17.20 10.32
C PHE A 95 -2.18 17.89 11.68
N PRO A 96 -2.88 19.03 11.85
CA PRO A 96 -3.11 19.60 13.17
C PRO A 96 -3.87 18.61 14.08
N ALA A 97 -3.39 18.43 15.31
CA ALA A 97 -3.98 17.54 16.32
C ALA A 97 -5.30 18.11 16.86
N ARG A 98 -6.40 17.88 16.13
CA ARG A 98 -7.76 18.30 16.50
C ARG A 98 -8.69 17.10 16.47
N TRP A 99 -9.67 17.03 17.37
CA TRP A 99 -10.68 15.95 17.35
C TRP A 99 -11.44 15.88 16.02
N LEU A 100 -11.71 17.05 15.41
CA LEU A 100 -12.42 17.13 14.13
C LEU A 100 -11.61 16.54 12.95
N THR A 101 -10.28 16.52 13.02
CA THR A 101 -9.45 15.88 11.98
C THR A 101 -9.30 14.39 12.22
N ARG A 102 -9.35 13.93 13.49
CA ARG A 102 -9.22 12.50 13.85
C ARG A 102 -10.34 11.63 13.31
N LEU A 103 -11.61 12.00 13.54
CA LEU A 103 -12.74 11.13 13.18
C LEU A 103 -12.85 10.87 11.67
N PRO A 104 -12.80 11.90 10.78
CA PRO A 104 -12.79 11.66 9.34
C PRO A 104 -11.57 10.86 8.90
N PHE A 105 -10.40 11.11 9.51
CA PHE A 105 -9.18 10.38 9.20
C PHE A 105 -9.30 8.88 9.50
N ILE A 106 -9.83 8.53 10.68
CA ILE A 106 -10.05 7.13 11.09
C ILE A 106 -11.10 6.47 10.20
N PHE A 107 -12.17 7.18 9.86
CA PHE A 107 -13.18 6.66 8.94
C PHE A 107 -12.59 6.33 7.55
N ILE A 108 -11.79 7.25 6.98
CA ILE A 108 -11.10 7.00 5.71
C ILE A 108 -10.13 5.82 5.86
N TYR A 109 -9.41 5.72 6.97
CA TYR A 109 -8.54 4.59 7.25
C TYR A 109 -9.31 3.26 7.31
N GLU A 110 -10.43 3.19 8.04
CA GLU A 110 -11.27 1.99 8.16
C GLU A 110 -11.81 1.52 6.80
N VAL A 111 -12.30 2.45 5.98
CA VAL A 111 -12.74 2.15 4.60
C VAL A 111 -11.56 1.62 3.77
N SER A 112 -10.39 2.23 3.92
CA SER A 112 -9.19 1.87 3.18
C SER A 112 -8.69 0.46 3.53
N ILE A 113 -8.54 0.17 4.83
CA ILE A 113 -8.09 -1.14 5.29
C ILE A 113 -9.12 -2.23 5.00
N TYR A 114 -10.43 -1.92 5.09
CA TYR A 114 -11.48 -2.85 4.66
C TYR A 114 -11.36 -3.23 3.19
N ALA A 115 -11.19 -2.23 2.30
CA ALA A 115 -11.06 -2.46 0.87
C ALA A 115 -9.80 -3.27 0.53
N VAL A 116 -8.68 -2.96 1.17
CA VAL A 116 -7.41 -3.69 0.97
C VAL A 116 -7.49 -5.13 1.46
N LEU A 117 -8.10 -5.38 2.64
CA LEU A 117 -8.32 -6.75 3.14
C LEU A 117 -9.29 -7.53 2.25
N LEU A 118 -10.29 -6.87 1.67
CA LEU A 118 -11.20 -7.47 0.70
C LEU A 118 -10.47 -7.85 -0.59
N CYS A 119 -9.60 -6.99 -1.11
CA CYS A 119 -8.73 -7.30 -2.26
C CYS A 119 -7.83 -8.51 -1.95
N ALA A 120 -7.16 -8.51 -0.80
CA ALA A 120 -6.34 -9.65 -0.38
C ALA A 120 -7.15 -10.94 -0.29
N ASN A 121 -8.38 -10.88 0.21
CA ASN A 121 -9.27 -12.02 0.24
C ASN A 121 -9.62 -12.53 -1.18
N ILE A 122 -9.96 -11.64 -2.11
CA ILE A 122 -10.27 -12.00 -3.50
C ILE A 122 -9.05 -12.64 -4.18
N PHE A 123 -7.86 -12.06 -3.98
CA PHE A 123 -6.60 -12.62 -4.47
C PHE A 123 -6.29 -13.99 -3.88
N ASN A 124 -6.58 -14.21 -2.59
CA ASN A 124 -6.36 -15.49 -1.91
C ASN A 124 -7.29 -16.60 -2.42
N VAL A 125 -8.56 -16.27 -2.71
CA VAL A 125 -9.53 -17.23 -3.28
C VAL A 125 -9.20 -17.57 -4.74
N GLY A 126 -8.36 -16.76 -5.40
CA GLY A 126 -7.79 -17.01 -6.71
C GLY A 126 -8.72 -16.69 -7.87
N VAL A 127 -8.12 -16.45 -9.05
CA VAL A 127 -8.81 -16.17 -10.33
C VAL A 127 -9.79 -17.28 -10.73
N GLU A 128 -9.54 -18.52 -10.28
CA GLU A 128 -10.30 -19.73 -10.62
C GLU A 128 -11.80 -19.64 -10.34
N LYS A 129 -12.26 -18.76 -9.42
CA LYS A 129 -13.68 -18.68 -9.05
C LYS A 129 -14.47 -17.57 -9.73
N ASN A 130 -13.87 -16.41 -10.04
CA ASN A 130 -14.58 -15.31 -10.68
C ASN A 130 -13.64 -14.21 -11.24
N LEU A 131 -13.50 -14.15 -12.58
CA LEU A 131 -12.67 -13.17 -13.28
C LEU A 131 -13.15 -11.71 -13.12
N GLN A 132 -14.45 -11.47 -12.95
CA GLN A 132 -14.99 -10.12 -12.77
C GLN A 132 -14.60 -9.54 -11.41
N LEU A 133 -14.77 -10.32 -10.34
CA LEU A 133 -14.36 -9.93 -8.98
C LEU A 133 -12.86 -9.67 -8.91
N TYR A 134 -12.05 -10.50 -9.58
CA TYR A 134 -10.62 -10.31 -9.65
C TYR A 134 -10.23 -8.98 -10.32
N ARG A 135 -10.81 -8.65 -11.47
CA ARG A 135 -10.55 -7.37 -12.16
C ARG A 135 -10.89 -6.17 -11.28
N ALA A 136 -12.05 -6.20 -10.60
CA ALA A 136 -12.44 -5.15 -9.67
C ALA A 136 -11.45 -5.02 -8.49
N ALA A 137 -11.03 -6.14 -7.90
CA ALA A 137 -10.06 -6.15 -6.82
C ALA A 137 -8.69 -5.63 -7.25
N PHE A 138 -8.24 -5.97 -8.46
CA PHE A 138 -6.99 -5.46 -9.02
C PHE A 138 -7.02 -3.95 -9.20
N SER A 139 -8.07 -3.39 -9.80
CA SER A 139 -8.23 -1.93 -9.96
C SER A 139 -8.25 -1.21 -8.61
N ILE A 140 -8.95 -1.75 -7.62
CA ILE A 140 -8.97 -1.18 -6.26
C ILE A 140 -7.59 -1.26 -5.61
N ASN A 141 -6.87 -2.38 -5.77
CA ASN A 141 -5.50 -2.53 -5.25
C ASN A 141 -4.55 -1.51 -5.90
N PHE A 142 -4.62 -1.33 -7.22
CA PHE A 142 -3.81 -0.36 -7.95
C PHE A 142 -4.13 1.09 -7.53
N PHE A 143 -5.41 1.42 -7.31
CA PHE A 143 -5.81 2.70 -6.73
C PHE A 143 -5.18 2.91 -5.34
N TYR A 144 -5.26 1.93 -4.44
CA TYR A 144 -4.66 2.04 -3.12
C TYR A 144 -3.13 2.08 -3.15
N GLN A 145 -2.47 1.50 -4.16
CA GLN A 145 -1.04 1.70 -4.34
C GLN A 145 -0.68 3.16 -4.59
N ALA A 146 -1.46 3.87 -5.42
CA ALA A 146 -1.26 5.30 -5.66
C ALA A 146 -1.55 6.13 -4.39
N VAL A 147 -2.60 5.79 -3.63
CA VAL A 147 -2.87 6.42 -2.33
C VAL A 147 -1.69 6.23 -1.38
N VAL A 148 -1.23 5.00 -1.23
CA VAL A 148 -0.14 4.65 -0.32
C VAL A 148 1.18 5.28 -0.74
N SER A 149 1.50 5.32 -2.03
CA SER A 149 2.72 6.00 -2.51
C SER A 149 2.65 7.51 -2.22
N PHE A 150 1.48 8.14 -2.37
CA PHE A 150 1.28 9.53 -1.96
C PHE A 150 1.52 9.75 -0.48
N LEU A 151 0.92 8.92 0.40
CA LEU A 151 1.12 9.02 1.84
C LEU A 151 2.59 8.82 2.20
N PHE A 152 3.23 7.80 1.60
CA PHE A 152 4.65 7.50 1.79
C PHE A 152 5.53 8.69 1.42
N TYR A 153 5.39 9.25 0.21
CA TYR A 153 6.24 10.35 -0.25
C TYR A 153 6.02 11.62 0.58
N ASN A 154 4.78 11.90 1.01
CA ASN A 154 4.54 13.02 1.93
C ASN A 154 5.29 12.84 3.25
N VAL A 155 5.22 11.65 3.85
CA VAL A 155 5.97 11.35 5.08
C VAL A 155 7.47 11.46 4.84
N LEU A 156 7.99 10.82 3.79
CA LEU A 156 9.42 10.80 3.47
C LEU A 156 10.00 12.20 3.32
N PHE A 157 9.39 13.05 2.48
CA PHE A 157 9.89 14.41 2.25
C PHE A 157 9.58 15.38 3.40
N SER A 158 8.56 15.10 4.23
CA SER A 158 8.29 15.93 5.41
C SER A 158 9.38 15.78 6.47
N LEU A 159 10.13 14.68 6.48
CA LEU A 159 11.25 14.47 7.41
C LEU A 159 12.48 15.31 7.05
N LYS A 160 12.52 15.92 5.85
CA LYS A 160 13.60 16.80 5.36
C LYS A 160 14.99 16.18 5.47
N TYR A 161 15.09 14.87 5.29
CA TYR A 161 16.38 14.19 5.21
C TYR A 161 17.13 14.55 3.91
N ASN A 162 18.40 14.18 3.86
CA ASN A 162 19.23 14.40 2.67
C ASN A 162 18.71 13.60 1.45
N PHE A 163 19.19 13.99 0.27
CA PHE A 163 18.78 13.37 -0.99
C PHE A 163 19.05 11.85 -1.03
N ILE A 164 20.10 11.36 -0.37
CA ILE A 164 20.45 9.93 -0.34
C ILE A 164 19.37 9.12 0.40
N VAL A 165 18.93 9.59 1.56
CA VAL A 165 17.88 8.93 2.34
C VAL A 165 16.56 8.96 1.58
N ASN A 166 16.22 10.08 0.92
CA ASN A 166 15.02 10.17 0.10
C ASN A 166 15.08 9.22 -1.09
N MET A 167 16.24 9.12 -1.75
CA MET A 167 16.47 8.21 -2.87
C MET A 167 16.31 6.75 -2.45
N ILE A 168 16.94 6.33 -1.35
CA ILE A 168 16.85 4.96 -0.83
C ILE A 168 15.42 4.66 -0.37
N GLY A 169 14.79 5.59 0.35
CA GLY A 169 13.40 5.46 0.81
C GLY A 169 12.43 5.27 -0.36
N ALA A 170 12.52 6.13 -1.38
CA ALA A 170 11.71 6.03 -2.59
C ALA A 170 11.95 4.72 -3.35
N GLY A 171 13.20 4.26 -3.41
CA GLY A 171 13.55 2.99 -4.03
C GLY A 171 12.95 1.79 -3.31
N ILE A 172 13.10 1.71 -1.98
CA ILE A 172 12.56 0.60 -1.18
C ILE A 172 11.03 0.56 -1.29
N SER A 173 10.35 1.70 -1.15
CA SER A 173 8.89 1.73 -1.22
C SER A 173 8.38 1.36 -2.62
N THR A 174 8.98 1.93 -3.68
CA THR A 174 8.64 1.60 -5.06
C THR A 174 8.84 0.12 -5.35
N PHE A 175 9.95 -0.46 -4.89
CA PHE A 175 10.24 -1.87 -5.10
C PHE A 175 9.17 -2.75 -4.45
N LEU A 176 8.85 -2.49 -3.18
CA LEU A 176 7.84 -3.28 -2.46
C LEU A 176 6.45 -3.16 -3.10
N LEU A 177 6.04 -1.94 -3.46
CA LEU A 177 4.73 -1.69 -4.07
C LEU A 177 4.63 -2.31 -5.47
N SER A 178 5.65 -2.12 -6.32
CA SER A 178 5.67 -2.67 -7.68
C SER A 178 5.74 -4.20 -7.68
N LEU A 179 6.51 -4.79 -6.75
CA LEU A 179 6.58 -6.24 -6.58
C LEU A 179 5.22 -6.82 -6.21
N GLN A 180 4.48 -6.18 -5.31
CA GLN A 180 3.13 -6.60 -4.98
C GLN A 180 2.16 -6.39 -6.14
N LEU A 181 2.27 -5.29 -6.89
CA LEU A 181 1.40 -5.00 -8.02
C LEU A 181 1.55 -6.08 -9.09
N PHE A 182 2.78 -6.29 -9.56
CA PHE A 182 3.05 -7.19 -10.67
C PHE A 182 2.84 -8.65 -10.29
N TRP A 183 3.09 -9.03 -9.03
CA TRP A 183 2.69 -10.34 -8.52
C TRP A 183 1.16 -10.51 -8.56
N SER A 184 0.40 -9.47 -8.23
CA SER A 184 -1.06 -9.55 -8.20
C SER A 184 -1.70 -9.74 -9.57
N ILE A 185 -0.99 -9.51 -10.68
CA ILE A 185 -1.49 -9.68 -12.07
C ILE A 185 -1.74 -11.15 -12.43
N ARG A 186 -0.80 -12.04 -12.08
CA ARG A 186 -0.87 -13.47 -12.45
C ARG A 186 -1.16 -14.37 -11.24
N LEU A 187 -1.10 -13.84 -10.00
CA LEU A 187 -1.34 -14.56 -8.74
C LEU A 187 -0.64 -15.93 -8.65
N ASN A 188 0.56 -16.00 -9.23
CA ASN A 188 1.30 -17.24 -9.31
C ASN A 188 1.84 -17.66 -7.94
N ARG A 189 1.88 -18.98 -7.73
CA ARG A 189 2.40 -19.59 -6.49
C ARG A 189 3.89 -19.33 -6.29
N HIS A 190 4.64 -18.93 -7.30
CA HIS A 190 6.05 -18.61 -7.19
C HIS A 190 6.28 -17.21 -7.74
N LEU A 191 7.23 -16.48 -7.16
CA LEU A 191 7.68 -15.22 -7.71
C LEU A 191 8.41 -15.51 -9.02
N GLU A 192 7.83 -15.08 -10.13
CA GLU A 192 8.45 -15.17 -11.43
C GLU A 192 9.61 -14.18 -11.55
N LYS A 193 10.67 -14.57 -12.27
CA LYS A 193 11.79 -13.67 -12.55
C LYS A 193 11.35 -12.42 -13.31
N SER A 194 10.36 -12.55 -14.21
CA SER A 194 9.74 -11.44 -14.94
C SER A 194 9.21 -10.36 -13.98
N VAL A 195 8.40 -10.76 -12.99
CA VAL A 195 7.83 -9.88 -11.96
C VAL A 195 8.94 -9.15 -11.20
N LEU A 196 10.00 -9.86 -10.80
CA LEU A 196 11.13 -9.24 -10.11
C LEU A 196 11.87 -8.22 -10.99
N THR A 197 12.15 -8.58 -12.25
CA THR A 197 12.83 -7.70 -13.21
C THR A 197 12.03 -6.42 -13.46
N TYR A 198 10.71 -6.54 -13.70
CA TYR A 198 9.86 -5.37 -13.89
C TYR A 198 9.80 -4.48 -12.64
N SER A 199 9.75 -5.08 -11.44
CA SER A 199 9.75 -4.34 -10.17
C SER A 199 11.06 -3.57 -9.97
N LEU A 200 12.20 -4.19 -10.25
CA LEU A 200 13.52 -3.55 -10.20
C LEU A 200 13.63 -2.42 -11.24
N PHE A 201 13.11 -2.64 -12.44
CA PHE A 201 13.10 -1.63 -13.49
C PHE A 201 12.25 -0.41 -13.11
N THR A 202 11.03 -0.62 -12.59
CA THR A 202 10.19 0.46 -12.04
C THR A 202 10.91 1.20 -10.92
N THR A 203 11.59 0.45 -10.04
CA THR A 203 12.35 1.03 -8.93
C THR A 203 13.48 1.94 -9.41
N LEU A 204 14.24 1.49 -10.41
CA LEU A 204 15.35 2.27 -10.98
C LEU A 204 14.85 3.62 -11.53
N ILE A 205 13.78 3.59 -12.33
CA ILE A 205 13.17 4.82 -12.88
C ILE A 205 12.72 5.74 -11.74
N MET A 206 12.02 5.21 -10.74
CA MET A 206 11.52 6.02 -9.63
C MET A 206 12.63 6.60 -8.76
N VAL A 207 13.73 5.88 -8.58
CA VAL A 207 14.92 6.35 -7.88
C VAL A 207 15.55 7.55 -8.60
N GLU A 208 15.70 7.46 -9.92
CA GLU A 208 16.23 8.55 -10.75
C GLU A 208 15.33 9.78 -10.69
N ILE A 209 14.01 9.60 -10.81
CA ILE A 209 13.04 10.71 -10.71
C ILE A 209 13.06 11.32 -9.30
N ALA A 210 13.13 10.50 -8.24
CA ALA A 210 13.21 10.98 -6.86
C ALA A 210 14.51 11.76 -6.58
N LEU A 211 15.62 11.33 -7.20
CA LEU A 211 16.90 12.05 -7.12
C LEU A 211 16.79 13.42 -7.79
N ILE A 212 16.27 13.49 -9.02
CA ILE A 212 16.05 14.76 -9.74
C ILE A 212 15.13 15.68 -8.93
N ALA A 213 14.01 15.14 -8.44
CA ALA A 213 13.05 15.88 -7.64
C ALA A 213 13.65 16.46 -6.35
N SER A 214 14.65 15.79 -5.76
CA SER A 214 15.33 16.26 -4.53
C SER A 214 16.15 17.54 -4.72
N PHE A 215 16.50 17.91 -5.96
CA PHE A 215 17.25 19.14 -6.27
C PHE A 215 16.35 20.31 -6.65
N ILE A 216 15.08 20.05 -6.92
CA ILE A 216 14.11 21.10 -7.19
C ILE A 216 13.76 21.75 -5.84
N PRO A 217 13.43 23.06 -5.77
CA PRO A 217 12.84 23.69 -4.58
C PRO A 217 11.31 23.81 -4.73
N SER A 218 10.57 23.05 -3.94
CA SER A 218 9.10 22.97 -3.99
C SER A 218 8.52 22.48 -2.66
N ARG A 219 7.20 22.54 -2.53
CA ARG A 219 6.49 22.08 -1.33
C ARG A 219 6.45 20.55 -1.29
N THR A 220 6.59 19.98 -0.10
CA THR A 220 6.54 18.52 0.16
C THR A 220 5.37 17.83 -0.54
N THR A 221 4.17 18.43 -0.48
CA THR A 221 2.96 17.85 -1.11
C THR A 221 3.06 17.81 -2.63
N VAL A 222 3.70 18.79 -3.25
CA VAL A 222 3.90 18.83 -4.71
C VAL A 222 4.87 17.73 -5.14
N TYR A 223 5.95 17.49 -4.39
CA TYR A 223 6.84 16.34 -4.63
C TYR A 223 6.13 15.01 -4.52
N ALA A 224 5.33 14.85 -3.46
CA ALA A 224 4.59 13.63 -3.25
C ALA A 224 3.60 13.37 -4.38
N LEU A 225 2.88 14.39 -4.87
CA LEU A 225 2.00 14.27 -6.04
C LEU A 225 2.78 13.89 -7.30
N PHE A 226 3.91 14.56 -7.57
CA PHE A 226 4.72 14.29 -8.74
C PHE A 226 5.28 12.86 -8.77
N LEU A 227 5.85 12.38 -7.66
CA LEU A 227 6.33 11.00 -7.57
C LEU A 227 5.20 9.97 -7.57
N THR A 228 4.04 10.29 -6.98
CA THR A 228 2.87 9.42 -7.05
C THR A 228 2.39 9.27 -8.49
N ALA A 229 2.27 10.38 -9.23
CA ALA A 229 1.88 10.36 -10.63
C ALA A 229 2.90 9.61 -11.49
N SER A 230 4.19 9.81 -11.22
CA SER A 230 5.28 9.07 -11.88
C SER A 230 5.17 7.56 -11.61
N TYR A 231 4.97 7.17 -10.35
CA TYR A 231 4.75 5.78 -9.96
C TYR A 231 3.53 5.20 -10.66
N TYR A 232 2.39 5.90 -10.58
CA TYR A 232 1.13 5.50 -11.20
C TYR A 232 1.28 5.28 -12.71
N SER A 233 1.94 6.20 -13.41
CA SER A 233 2.10 6.08 -14.87
C SER A 233 3.08 5.00 -15.27
N VAL A 234 4.23 4.88 -14.60
CA VAL A 234 5.22 3.83 -14.92
C VAL A 234 4.69 2.45 -14.58
N ALA A 235 4.18 2.26 -13.35
CA ALA A 235 3.58 0.99 -12.94
C ALA A 235 2.31 0.67 -13.75
N GLY A 236 1.57 1.72 -14.16
CA GLY A 236 0.47 1.71 -15.11
C GLY A 236 0.81 1.02 -16.42
N ILE A 237 1.77 1.60 -17.14
CA ILE A 237 2.23 1.10 -18.44
C ILE A 237 2.78 -0.33 -18.32
N ILE A 238 3.59 -0.59 -17.29
CA ILE A 238 4.22 -1.90 -17.12
C ILE A 238 3.18 -2.98 -16.78
N HIS A 239 2.17 -2.71 -15.95
CA HIS A 239 1.17 -3.74 -15.67
C HIS A 239 0.32 -4.07 -16.90
N HIS A 240 -0.04 -3.06 -17.71
CA HIS A 240 -0.74 -3.29 -18.98
C HIS A 240 0.11 -4.07 -19.97
N HIS A 241 1.43 -3.86 -19.95
CA HIS A 241 2.37 -4.67 -20.73
C HIS A 241 2.39 -6.14 -20.26
N ILE A 242 2.47 -6.38 -18.96
CA ILE A 242 2.49 -7.74 -18.38
C ILE A 242 1.16 -8.49 -18.63
N ASP A 243 0.05 -7.76 -18.62
CA ASP A 243 -1.30 -8.29 -18.90
C ASP A 243 -1.60 -8.37 -20.41
N GLU A 244 -0.62 -8.11 -21.28
CA GLU A 244 -0.69 -8.20 -22.75
C GLU A 244 -1.81 -7.33 -23.35
N LYS A 245 -2.12 -6.21 -22.69
CA LYS A 245 -3.18 -5.24 -23.05
C LYS A 245 -2.63 -3.82 -23.15
N LEU A 246 -1.39 -3.69 -23.60
CA LEU A 246 -0.77 -2.39 -23.82
C LEU A 246 -1.16 -1.88 -25.21
N PHE A 247 -2.15 -1.00 -25.23
CA PHE A 247 -2.57 -0.28 -26.43
C PHE A 247 -1.97 1.13 -26.44
N GLU A 248 -1.85 1.74 -27.61
CA GLU A 248 -1.33 3.11 -27.75
C GLU A 248 -2.19 4.12 -27.00
N GLU A 249 -3.51 3.89 -26.95
CA GLU A 249 -4.45 4.69 -26.17
C GLU A 249 -4.12 4.65 -24.68
N THR A 250 -3.82 3.46 -24.16
CA THR A 250 -3.45 3.28 -22.75
C THR A 250 -2.14 4.01 -22.42
N ILE A 251 -1.13 3.90 -23.29
CA ILE A 251 0.13 4.64 -23.12
C ILE A 251 -0.17 6.14 -23.08
N ARG A 252 -0.96 6.64 -24.04
CA ARG A 252 -1.33 8.05 -24.13
C ARG A 252 -2.05 8.53 -22.87
N GLU A 253 -2.96 7.75 -22.31
CA GLU A 253 -3.65 8.09 -21.06
C GLU A 253 -2.67 8.27 -19.89
N TYR A 254 -1.81 7.28 -19.62
CA TYR A 254 -0.85 7.36 -18.51
C TYR A 254 0.19 8.47 -18.70
N VAL A 255 0.69 8.64 -19.92
CA VAL A 255 1.64 9.72 -20.25
C VAL A 255 0.99 11.09 -20.13
N SER A 256 -0.28 11.23 -20.55
CA SER A 256 -1.00 12.51 -20.45
C SER A 256 -1.22 12.92 -19.00
N VAL A 257 -1.60 11.98 -18.12
CA VAL A 257 -1.72 12.22 -16.68
C VAL A 257 -0.38 12.64 -16.08
N TRP A 258 0.71 11.94 -16.42
CA TRP A 258 2.04 12.28 -15.94
C TRP A 258 2.49 13.68 -16.39
N LEU A 259 2.31 13.98 -17.68
CA LEU A 259 2.67 15.28 -18.26
C LEU A 259 1.86 16.41 -17.62
N PHE A 260 0.56 16.20 -17.38
CA PHE A 260 -0.30 17.17 -16.70
C PHE A 260 0.21 17.48 -15.29
N VAL A 261 0.53 16.45 -14.51
CA VAL A 261 1.07 16.64 -13.15
C VAL A 261 2.46 17.27 -13.18
N LEU A 262 3.30 16.94 -14.16
CA LEU A 262 4.60 17.56 -14.36
C LEU A 262 4.46 19.07 -14.63
N VAL A 263 3.55 19.46 -15.52
CA VAL A 263 3.26 20.88 -15.81
C VAL A 263 2.80 21.61 -14.55
N ILE A 264 1.86 21.06 -13.80
CA ILE A 264 1.41 21.65 -12.53
C ILE A 264 2.57 21.80 -11.53
N THR A 265 3.44 20.78 -11.46
CA THR A 265 4.61 20.79 -10.58
C THR A 265 5.58 21.92 -10.93
N LEU A 266 5.85 22.11 -12.23
CA LEU A 266 6.70 23.19 -12.73
C LEU A 266 6.09 24.58 -12.50
N LEU A 267 4.78 24.72 -12.69
CA LEU A 267 4.05 25.98 -12.41
C LEU A 267 3.98 26.32 -10.92
N SER A 268 4.05 25.30 -10.05
CA SER A 268 4.05 25.48 -8.60
C SER A 268 5.43 25.84 -8.03
N LEU A 269 6.47 25.93 -8.86
CA LEU A 269 7.79 26.33 -8.41
C LEU A 269 7.76 27.79 -7.96
N SER A 270 8.03 28.01 -6.67
CA SER A 270 8.29 29.33 -6.12
C SER A 270 9.77 29.65 -6.38
N TRP A 271 10.05 30.29 -7.51
CA TRP A 271 11.32 30.97 -7.72
C TRP A 271 11.47 32.14 -6.74
#